data_AF-A0A429S8K8-F1
#
_entry.id   AF-A0A429S8K8-F1
#
_cell.length_a   1.000
_cell.length_b   1.000
_cell.length_c   1.000
_cell.angle_alpha   90.00
_cell.angle_beta   90.00
_cell.angle_gamma   90.00
#
_symmetry.space_group_name_H-M   'P 1'
#
loop_
_entity.id
_entity.type
_entity.pdbx_description
1 polymer ?
#
loop_
_entity_poly.entity_id
_entity_poly.type
_entity_poly.pdbx_seq_one_letter_code
_entity_poly.pdbx_strand_id
1 'polypeptide(L)'
;MRGVEQLTPADLGETQTYVVDTTGTLLLAPRRSEHVACAGGKPVLGAGEIRFTRSENTWRVGEISNLSTGYGPDLISWHSVARSLDQAGIQRPDEFTHAVIFRRCVSCQGLNIVRDEWFVCAVCDSDLPANWNLEVR
;
A
#
# COMPACT_ATOMS: atom_id res chain seq x y z
N MET A 1 4.97 10.58 -17.31
CA MET A 1 5.83 10.46 -16.13
C MET A 1 5.53 11.64 -15.20
N ARG A 2 4.88 11.40 -14.06
CA ARG A 2 4.81 12.33 -12.93
C ARG A 2 4.85 11.44 -11.69
N GLY A 3 5.89 11.52 -10.86
CA GLY A 3 5.91 10.75 -9.61
C GLY A 3 7.25 10.73 -8.90
N VAL A 4 8.35 10.43 -9.61
CA VAL A 4 9.69 10.35 -8.97
C VAL A 4 10.51 11.63 -9.19
N GLU A 5 10.33 12.31 -10.34
CA GLU A 5 11.12 13.50 -10.72
C GLU A 5 10.77 14.79 -9.96
N GLN A 6 9.73 14.77 -9.12
CA GLN A 6 9.29 15.94 -8.33
C GLN A 6 9.63 15.83 -6.84
N LEU A 7 10.22 14.71 -6.39
CA LEU A 7 10.61 14.52 -5.01
C LEU A 7 12.08 14.90 -4.83
N THR A 8 12.36 15.79 -3.90
CA THR A 8 13.74 16.13 -3.55
C THR A 8 14.41 14.93 -2.86
N PRO A 9 15.76 14.84 -2.86
CA PRO A 9 16.46 13.81 -2.11
C PRO A 9 16.11 13.78 -0.61
N ALA A 10 15.70 14.91 -0.04
CA ALA A 10 15.19 15.01 1.34
C ALA A 10 13.81 14.35 1.48
N ASP A 11 12.91 14.56 0.52
CA ASP A 11 11.57 13.95 0.53
C ASP A 11 11.63 12.42 0.43
N LEU A 12 12.62 11.88 -0.29
CA LEU A 12 12.77 10.43 -0.45
C LEU A 12 13.26 9.70 0.81
N GLY A 13 13.82 10.43 1.78
CA GLY A 13 14.11 9.92 3.12
C GLY A 13 12.86 9.80 4.00
N GLU A 14 11.76 10.47 3.65
CA GLU A 14 10.49 10.39 4.35
C GLU A 14 9.59 9.28 3.77
N THR A 15 8.67 8.78 4.60
CA THR A 15 7.62 7.87 4.13
C THR A 15 6.70 8.60 3.17
N GLN A 16 6.45 8.04 2.01
CA GLN A 16 5.54 8.55 1.00
C GLN A 16 4.28 7.71 0.91
N THR A 17 3.18 8.35 0.52
CA THR A 17 1.97 7.67 0.09
C THR A 17 2.20 7.17 -1.34
N TYR A 18 1.86 5.93 -1.62
CA TYR A 18 1.87 5.42 -3.00
C TYR A 18 0.54 4.77 -3.38
N VAL A 19 0.26 4.80 -4.68
CA VAL A 19 -0.74 3.92 -5.31
C VAL A 19 -0.16 3.34 -6.60
N VAL A 20 -0.62 2.14 -6.96
CA VAL A 20 -0.41 1.54 -8.27
C VAL A 20 -1.75 1.59 -8.98
N ASP A 21 -1.86 2.39 -10.03
CA ASP A 21 -3.12 2.51 -10.76
C ASP A 21 -3.45 1.21 -11.55
N THR A 22 -4.63 1.17 -12.17
CA THR A 22 -5.08 0.02 -12.97
C THR A 22 -4.23 -0.24 -14.22
N THR A 23 -3.37 0.69 -14.62
CA THR A 23 -2.41 0.49 -15.71
C THR A 23 -1.08 -0.11 -15.23
N GLY A 24 -0.89 -0.24 -13.91
CA GLY A 24 0.36 -0.68 -13.30
C GLY A 24 1.34 0.46 -13.02
N THR A 25 0.92 1.72 -13.17
CA THR A 25 1.79 2.88 -12.95
C THR A 25 1.91 3.20 -11.46
N LEU A 26 3.14 3.34 -10.97
CA LEU A 26 3.43 3.82 -9.61
C LEU A 26 3.25 5.34 -9.53
N LEU A 27 2.32 5.78 -8.68
CA LEU A 27 2.10 7.18 -8.34
C LEU A 27 2.55 7.41 -6.88
N LEU A 28 3.23 8.52 -6.64
CA LEU A 28 3.73 8.90 -5.32
C LEU A 28 3.13 10.25 -4.91
N ALA A 29 2.89 10.41 -3.62
CA ALA A 29 2.49 11.66 -3.00
C ALA A 29 3.19 11.83 -1.64
N PRO A 30 3.38 13.08 -1.17
CA PRO A 30 3.92 13.39 0.16
C PRO A 30 3.26 12.59 1.29
N ARG A 31 3.99 12.32 2.38
CA ARG A 31 3.46 11.67 3.59
C ARG A 31 2.13 12.26 4.03
N ARG A 32 1.22 11.41 4.52
CA ARG A 32 -0.13 11.77 5.02
C ARG A 32 -1.07 12.31 3.93
N SER A 33 -0.67 12.27 2.67
CA SER A 33 -1.62 12.43 1.57
C SER A 33 -2.56 11.22 1.58
N GLU A 34 -3.85 11.47 1.42
CA GLU A 34 -4.83 10.39 1.31
C GLU A 34 -4.59 9.58 0.03
N HIS A 35 -4.58 8.25 0.13
CA HIS A 35 -4.40 7.37 -1.04
C HIS A 35 -5.45 7.64 -2.12
N VAL A 36 -6.70 7.91 -1.72
CA VAL A 36 -7.81 8.20 -2.64
C VAL A 36 -7.52 9.46 -3.45
N ALA A 37 -6.98 10.50 -2.81
CA ALA A 37 -6.55 11.71 -3.52
C ALA A 37 -5.37 11.43 -4.46
N CYS A 38 -4.39 10.63 -4.02
CA CYS A 38 -3.25 10.21 -4.85
C CYS A 38 -3.69 9.44 -6.12
N ALA A 39 -4.72 8.60 -6.00
CA ALA A 39 -5.32 7.88 -7.13
C ALA A 39 -6.33 8.73 -7.94
N GLY A 40 -6.64 9.95 -7.52
CA GLY A 40 -7.72 10.76 -8.11
C GLY A 40 -9.11 10.11 -7.99
N GLY A 41 -9.35 9.35 -6.92
CA GLY A 41 -10.61 8.65 -6.64
C GLY A 41 -10.84 7.39 -7.47
N LYS A 42 -9.83 6.91 -8.21
CA LYS A 42 -9.95 5.77 -9.12
C LYS A 42 -9.52 4.45 -8.48
N PRO A 43 -9.84 3.33 -9.13
CA PRO A 43 -9.32 2.06 -8.71
C PRO A 43 -7.83 1.87 -8.78
N VAL A 44 -7.32 1.05 -7.86
CA VAL A 44 -5.90 0.77 -7.70
C VAL A 44 -5.63 -0.73 -7.62
N LEU A 45 -4.48 -1.15 -8.13
CA LEU A 45 -3.96 -2.51 -7.99
C LEU A 45 -3.19 -2.71 -6.68
N GLY A 46 -2.82 -1.61 -6.01
CA GLY A 46 -2.14 -1.60 -4.72
C GLY A 46 -2.05 -0.18 -4.18
N ALA A 47 -2.02 -0.03 -2.86
CA ALA A 47 -1.88 1.25 -2.19
C ALA A 47 -1.22 1.06 -0.83
N GLY A 48 -0.48 2.05 -0.37
CA GLY A 48 0.17 1.96 0.93
C GLY A 48 1.19 3.05 1.17
N GLU A 49 2.17 2.74 2.00
CA GLU A 49 3.24 3.65 2.36
C GLU A 49 4.60 3.07 1.95
N ILE A 50 5.50 3.91 1.45
CA ILE A 50 6.82 3.51 0.95
C ILE A 50 7.89 4.50 1.39
N ARG A 51 9.04 4.03 1.84
CA ARG A 51 10.21 4.85 2.15
C ARG A 51 11.39 4.38 1.31
N PHE A 52 12.08 5.32 0.69
CA PHE A 52 13.28 5.01 -0.08
C PHE A 52 14.53 5.19 0.77
N THR A 53 15.57 4.46 0.42
CA THR A 53 16.92 4.62 0.96
C THR A 53 17.89 4.77 -0.20
N ARG A 54 18.96 5.51 0.03
CA ARG A 54 20.00 5.70 -0.99
C ARG A 54 20.83 4.43 -1.11
N SER A 55 21.00 3.95 -2.34
CA SER A 55 21.99 2.96 -2.74
C SER A 55 23.05 3.67 -3.59
N GLU A 56 24.30 3.19 -3.62
CA GLU A 56 25.48 3.90 -4.15
C GLU A 56 25.19 4.82 -5.34
N ASN A 57 24.52 4.29 -6.38
CA ASN A 57 24.11 5.05 -7.58
C ASN A 57 22.59 5.04 -7.87
N THR A 58 21.75 4.48 -7.00
CA THR A 58 20.31 4.31 -7.26
C THR A 58 19.45 4.48 -6.00
N TRP A 59 18.13 4.44 -6.15
CA TRP A 59 17.19 4.35 -5.05
C TRP A 59 16.76 2.90 -4.84
N ARG A 60 16.61 2.52 -3.58
CA ARG A 60 15.99 1.26 -3.19
C ARG A 60 14.86 1.50 -2.21
N VAL A 61 13.88 0.62 -2.21
CA VAL A 61 12.85 0.58 -1.17
C VAL A 61 13.50 0.12 0.13
N GLY A 62 13.48 0.98 1.15
CA GLY A 62 13.91 0.63 2.50
C GLY A 62 12.77 0.02 3.32
N GLU A 63 11.59 0.63 3.24
CA GLU A 63 10.36 0.16 3.88
C GLU A 63 9.20 0.30 2.90
N ILE A 64 8.28 -0.66 2.93
CA ILE A 64 7.02 -0.62 2.19
C ILE A 64 5.94 -1.43 2.91
N SER A 65 4.72 -0.88 2.94
CA SER A 65 3.52 -1.50 3.48
C SER A 65 2.36 -1.38 2.51
N ASN A 66 1.35 -2.22 2.67
CA ASN A 66 0.04 -2.09 2.01
C ASN A 66 -0.98 -1.30 2.87
N LEU A 67 -0.50 -0.49 3.83
CA LEU A 67 -1.37 0.25 4.76
C LEU A 67 -2.14 1.36 4.04
N SER A 68 -3.34 1.04 3.59
CA SER A 68 -4.32 2.01 3.09
C SER A 68 -5.70 1.66 3.60
N THR A 69 -6.25 2.41 4.55
CA THR A 69 -7.61 2.18 5.06
C THR A 69 -8.69 2.59 4.06
N GLY A 70 -8.35 3.43 3.07
CA GLY A 70 -9.26 3.82 1.99
C GLY A 70 -9.50 2.71 0.97
N TYR A 71 -8.47 1.92 0.65
CA TYR A 71 -8.52 0.84 -0.34
C TYR A 71 -8.49 -0.57 0.25
N GLY A 72 -7.84 -0.77 1.39
CA GLY A 72 -7.68 -2.06 2.06
C GLY A 72 -7.11 -3.19 1.18
N PRO A 73 -6.02 -2.95 0.42
CA PRO A 73 -5.51 -3.93 -0.54
C PRO A 73 -5.06 -5.24 0.12
N ASP A 74 -5.33 -6.37 -0.54
CA ASP A 74 -4.88 -7.70 -0.11
C ASP A 74 -3.36 -7.88 -0.23
N LEU A 75 -2.78 -8.87 0.44
CA LEU A 75 -1.36 -9.20 0.36
C LEU A 75 -0.93 -9.55 -1.07
N ILE A 76 -1.81 -10.17 -1.85
CA ILE A 76 -1.56 -10.49 -3.26
C ILE A 76 -1.34 -9.24 -4.14
N SER A 77 -1.77 -8.05 -3.69
CA SER A 77 -1.47 -6.77 -4.36
C SER A 77 0.03 -6.51 -4.50
N TRP A 78 0.85 -7.19 -3.69
CA TRP A 78 2.30 -7.14 -3.79
C TRP A 78 2.81 -7.39 -5.21
N HIS A 79 2.21 -8.33 -5.96
CA HIS A 79 2.66 -8.63 -7.33
C HIS A 79 2.57 -7.41 -8.26
N SER A 80 1.54 -6.58 -8.10
CA SER A 80 1.36 -5.36 -8.88
C SER A 80 2.33 -4.26 -8.43
N VAL A 81 2.58 -4.16 -7.13
CA VAL A 81 3.55 -3.22 -6.54
C VAL A 81 4.97 -3.57 -6.94
N ALA A 82 5.34 -4.84 -6.86
CA ALA A 82 6.63 -5.36 -7.27
C ALA A 82 6.91 -5.04 -8.75
N ARG A 83 5.94 -5.31 -9.62
CA ARG A 83 6.05 -5.02 -11.05
C ARG A 83 6.21 -3.52 -11.35
N SER A 84 5.47 -2.66 -10.66
CA SER A 84 5.56 -1.21 -10.89
C SER A 84 6.91 -0.64 -10.43
N LEU A 85 7.47 -1.17 -9.34
CA LEU A 85 8.83 -0.85 -8.88
C LEU A 85 9.89 -1.33 -9.87
N ASP A 86 9.76 -2.55 -10.39
CA ASP A 86 10.67 -3.12 -11.38
C ASP A 86 10.67 -2.27 -12.68
N GLN A 87 9.48 -1.86 -13.14
CA GLN A 87 9.31 -0.97 -14.30
C GLN A 87 9.91 0.43 -14.07
N ALA A 88 9.87 0.92 -12.83
CA ALA A 88 10.49 2.19 -12.44
C ALA A 88 12.01 2.08 -12.22
N GLY A 89 12.60 0.87 -12.33
CA GLY A 89 14.03 0.64 -12.08
C GLY A 89 14.43 0.79 -10.60
N ILE A 90 13.48 0.68 -9.69
CA ILE A 90 13.70 0.83 -8.25
C ILE A 90 13.94 -0.55 -7.64
N GLN A 91 15.06 -0.70 -6.93
CA GLN A 91 15.34 -1.95 -6.20
C GLN A 91 14.30 -2.15 -5.09
N ARG A 92 13.72 -3.35 -4.99
CA ARG A 92 12.66 -3.67 -4.04
C ARG A 92 12.99 -4.91 -3.21
N PRO A 93 12.35 -5.10 -2.04
CA PRO A 93 12.33 -6.38 -1.34
C PRO A 93 11.56 -7.46 -2.13
N ASP A 94 11.51 -8.67 -1.58
CA ASP A 94 10.74 -9.79 -2.15
C ASP A 94 9.26 -9.75 -1.81
N GLU A 95 8.89 -9.04 -0.74
CA GLU A 95 7.54 -8.86 -0.22
C GLU A 95 7.37 -7.52 0.53
N PHE A 96 6.16 -7.23 1.01
CA PHE A 96 5.95 -6.09 1.89
C PHE A 96 6.79 -6.23 3.17
N THR A 97 7.64 -5.24 3.45
CA THR A 97 8.39 -5.21 4.73
C THR A 97 7.46 -5.09 5.94
N HIS A 98 6.27 -4.52 5.74
CA HIS A 98 5.24 -4.35 6.75
C HIS A 98 3.88 -4.69 6.12
N ALA A 99 3.50 -5.96 6.18
CA ALA A 99 2.23 -6.45 5.66
C ALA A 99 1.08 -6.18 6.65
N VAL A 100 -0.07 -5.75 6.11
CA VAL A 100 -1.30 -5.43 6.85
C VAL A 100 -2.43 -6.28 6.30
N ILE A 101 -3.10 -7.03 7.17
CA ILE A 101 -4.23 -7.88 6.79
C ILE A 101 -5.54 -7.12 7.04
N PHE A 102 -6.22 -6.74 5.97
CA PHE A 102 -7.53 -6.09 6.06
C PHE A 102 -8.68 -7.08 5.98
N ARG A 103 -9.69 -6.90 6.83
CA ARG A 103 -10.96 -7.64 6.78
C ARG A 103 -12.14 -6.71 6.98
N ARG A 104 -13.23 -6.97 6.27
CA ARG A 104 -14.51 -6.32 6.53
C ARG A 104 -15.36 -7.25 7.38
N CYS A 105 -15.81 -6.78 8.54
CA CYS A 105 -16.71 -7.57 9.37
C CYS A 105 -18.05 -7.77 8.65
N VAL A 106 -18.53 -9.00 8.54
CA VAL A 106 -19.82 -9.29 7.91
C VAL A 106 -21.01 -8.86 8.77
N SER A 107 -20.83 -8.79 10.09
CA SER A 107 -21.87 -8.37 11.05
C SER A 107 -22.06 -6.86 11.07
N CYS A 108 -20.99 -6.09 11.32
CA CYS A 108 -21.08 -4.63 11.51
C CYS A 108 -20.56 -3.79 10.33
N GLN A 109 -20.04 -4.44 9.28
CA GLN A 109 -19.46 -3.78 8.08
C GLN A 109 -18.22 -2.92 8.34
N GLY A 110 -17.69 -2.93 9.57
CA GLY A 110 -16.47 -2.23 9.94
C GLY A 110 -15.23 -2.80 9.25
N LEU A 111 -14.34 -1.91 8.79
CA LEU A 111 -13.00 -2.28 8.33
C LEU A 111 -12.11 -2.57 9.53
N ASN A 112 -11.42 -3.70 9.50
CA ASN A 112 -10.53 -4.17 10.56
C ASN A 112 -9.14 -4.41 9.99
N ILE A 113 -8.13 -4.15 10.83
CA ILE A 113 -6.75 -4.60 10.63
C ILE A 113 -6.55 -5.77 11.59
N VAL A 114 -6.29 -6.95 11.03
CA VAL A 114 -6.00 -8.16 11.81
C VAL A 114 -4.56 -8.06 12.34
N ARG A 115 -4.38 -8.33 13.63
CA ARG A 115 -3.09 -8.37 14.32
C ARG A 115 -2.88 -9.77 14.87
N ASP A 116 -1.66 -10.27 14.81
CA ASP A 116 -1.26 -11.55 15.43
C ASP A 116 -2.19 -12.73 15.09
N GLU A 117 -2.68 -12.77 13.84
CA GLU A 117 -3.63 -13.77 13.33
C GLU A 117 -4.96 -13.86 14.12
N TRP A 118 -5.30 -12.81 14.86
CA TRP A 118 -6.54 -12.73 15.64
C TRP A 118 -7.69 -12.18 14.79
N PHE A 119 -8.45 -13.07 14.17
CA PHE A 119 -9.57 -12.74 13.28
C PHE A 119 -10.87 -12.44 14.05
N VAL A 120 -10.86 -11.40 14.89
CA VAL A 120 -12.05 -10.92 15.62
C VAL A 120 -12.26 -9.43 15.37
N CYS A 121 -13.50 -9.03 15.16
CA CYS A 121 -13.85 -7.65 14.91
C CYS A 121 -13.67 -6.81 16.18
N ALA A 122 -12.83 -5.78 16.11
CA ALA A 122 -12.55 -4.88 17.25
C ALA A 122 -13.75 -4.02 17.68
N VAL A 123 -14.87 -4.05 16.94
CA VAL A 123 -16.06 -3.23 17.20
C VAL A 123 -17.21 -4.03 17.81
N CYS A 124 -17.42 -5.26 17.36
CA CYS A 124 -18.60 -6.06 17.73
C CYS A 124 -18.28 -7.49 18.14
N ASP A 125 -16.99 -7.82 18.30
CA ASP A 125 -16.48 -9.12 18.75
C ASP A 125 -16.90 -10.34 17.89
N SER A 126 -17.50 -10.11 16.72
CA SER A 126 -17.81 -11.17 15.76
C SER A 126 -16.55 -11.66 15.05
N ASP A 127 -16.53 -12.94 14.70
CA ASP A 127 -15.46 -13.52 13.87
C ASP A 127 -15.33 -12.78 12.52
N LEU A 128 -14.08 -12.55 12.12
CA LEU A 128 -13.74 -11.99 10.82
C LEU A 128 -13.51 -13.10 9.80
N PRO A 129 -13.80 -12.87 8.51
CA PRO A 129 -13.53 -13.86 7.47
C PRO A 129 -12.04 -14.24 7.39
N ALA A 130 -11.76 -15.53 7.20
CA ALA A 130 -10.39 -16.03 7.02
C ALA A 130 -9.73 -15.45 5.75
N ASN A 131 -10.51 -15.33 4.67
CA ASN A 131 -10.05 -14.80 3.39
C ASN A 131 -10.33 -13.29 3.27
N TRP A 132 -9.52 -12.60 2.46
CA TRP A 132 -9.76 -11.20 2.14
C TRP A 132 -11.13 -11.02 1.46
N ASN A 133 -11.90 -10.03 1.91
CA ASN A 133 -13.32 -9.87 1.58
C ASN A 133 -13.73 -8.41 1.33
N LEU A 134 -12.79 -7.59 0.88
CA LEU A 134 -13.08 -6.22 0.46
C LEU A 134 -13.34 -6.19 -1.04
N GLU A 135 -13.91 -5.09 -1.54
CA GLU A 135 -14.03 -4.85 -2.97
C GLU A 135 -12.77 -4.13 -3.46
N VAL A 136 -12.29 -4.49 -4.64
CA VAL A 136 -11.25 -3.71 -5.32
C VAL A 136 -11.87 -2.37 -5.69
N ARG A 137 -11.41 -1.31 -5.02
CA ARG A 137 -11.86 0.06 -5.25
C ARG A 137 -10.90 0.84 -6.08
#